data_AF-A0A920P2Q7-F1
#
_entry.id   AF-A0A920P2Q7-F1
#
_cell.length_a   1.000
_cell.length_b   1.000
_cell.length_c   1.000
_cell.angle_alpha   90.00
_cell.angle_beta   90.00
_cell.angle_gamma   90.00
#
_symmetry.space_group_name_H-M   'P 1'
#
loop_
_entity.id
_entity.type
_entity.pdbx_description
1 polymer ?
#
loop_
_entity_poly.entity_id
_entity_poly.type
_entity_poly.pdbx_seq_one_letter_code
_entity_poly.pdbx_strand_id
1 'polypeptide(L)'
;MLWTFDPLQSRNAHLNFAKLGIVVREYVENMYGETDSPLHRGVGTDRLIALWELNSIRASGRLAGRKPPVQPPEGASQVLSETGRHSLPEPGVPDLGSKEKEVLVAIPSDIVQVMDLDISLARRWREATRRSWFTI
;
A
#
# COMPACT_ATOMS: atom_id res chain seq x y z
N MET A 1 12.47 14.65 2.71
CA MET A 1 11.16 15.10 3.25
C MET A 1 10.39 13.89 3.75
N LEU A 2 9.56 14.06 4.79
CA LEU A 2 8.76 12.99 5.41
C LEU A 2 7.29 13.39 5.47
N TRP A 3 6.41 12.46 5.11
CA TRP A 3 4.96 12.61 5.29
C TRP A 3 4.31 11.23 5.38
N THR A 4 3.00 11.18 5.64
CA THR A 4 2.26 9.93 5.75
C THR A 4 1.16 9.83 4.71
N PHE A 5 0.79 8.61 4.34
CA PHE A 5 -0.37 8.35 3.51
C PHE A 5 -0.98 6.98 3.82
N ASP A 6 -2.24 6.79 3.46
CA ASP A 6 -2.92 5.51 3.64
C ASP A 6 -2.38 4.45 2.67
N PRO A 7 -1.95 3.26 3.14
CA PRO A 7 -1.47 2.19 2.25
C PRO A 7 -2.51 1.72 1.23
N LEU A 8 -3.82 1.81 1.54
CA LEU A 8 -4.88 1.37 0.64
C LEU A 8 -5.28 2.42 -0.42
N GLN A 9 -4.77 3.65 -0.31
CA GLN A 9 -5.06 4.72 -1.27
C GLN A 9 -4.14 4.60 -2.49
N SER A 10 -4.53 3.76 -3.45
CA SER A 10 -3.73 3.44 -4.66
C SER A 10 -3.28 4.66 -5.46
N ARG A 11 -4.11 5.70 -5.57
CA ARG A 11 -3.72 6.97 -6.23
C ARG A 11 -2.56 7.67 -5.52
N ASN A 12 -2.58 7.67 -4.19
CA ASN A 12 -1.47 8.20 -3.39
C ASN A 12 -0.25 7.31 -3.55
N ALA A 13 -0.39 5.98 -3.53
CA ALA A 13 0.71 5.08 -3.81
C ALA A 13 1.35 5.36 -5.18
N HIS A 14 0.55 5.52 -6.23
CA HIS A 14 1.05 5.86 -7.56
C HIS A 14 1.82 7.19 -7.59
N LEU A 15 1.28 8.25 -6.99
CA LEU A 15 1.98 9.53 -6.88
C LEU A 15 3.31 9.37 -6.14
N ASN A 16 3.27 8.78 -4.95
CA ASN A 16 4.42 8.62 -4.06
C ASN A 16 5.54 7.76 -4.69
N PHE A 17 5.22 6.56 -5.16
CA PHE A 17 6.22 5.63 -5.69
C PHE A 17 6.59 5.91 -7.16
N ALA A 18 5.59 6.11 -8.02
CA ALA A 18 5.81 6.17 -9.46
C ALA A 18 6.21 7.56 -9.96
N LYS A 19 5.75 8.63 -9.29
CA LYS A 19 6.08 10.01 -9.69
C LYS A 19 7.18 10.63 -8.84
N LEU A 20 7.20 10.38 -7.53
CA LEU A 20 8.19 10.99 -6.63
C LEU A 20 9.39 10.09 -6.36
N GLY A 21 9.22 8.76 -6.41
CA GLY A 21 10.30 7.81 -6.16
C GLY A 21 10.66 7.66 -4.68
N ILE A 22 9.66 7.80 -3.81
CA ILE A 22 9.84 7.66 -2.36
C ILE A 22 10.23 6.24 -1.97
N VAL A 23 10.70 6.10 -0.73
CA VAL A 23 10.76 4.83 -0.01
C VAL A 23 9.88 4.91 1.23
N VAL A 24 9.32 3.78 1.65
CA VAL A 24 8.62 3.67 2.92
C VAL A 24 9.63 3.34 4.00
N ARG A 25 9.57 4.07 5.11
CA ARG A 25 10.44 3.83 6.28
C ARG A 25 9.77 3.01 7.37
N GLU A 26 8.46 3.13 7.48
CA GLU A 26 7.70 2.56 8.58
C GLU A 26 6.23 2.40 8.20
N TYR A 27 5.61 1.38 8.77
CA TYR A 27 4.16 1.17 8.79
C TYR A 27 3.66 1.49 10.21
N VAL A 28 2.74 2.44 10.32
CA VAL A 28 2.12 2.82 11.59
C VAL A 28 0.68 2.35 11.60
N GLU A 29 0.38 1.39 12.47
CA GLU A 29 -0.99 0.94 12.71
C GLU A 29 -1.81 2.04 13.40
N ASN A 30 -3.03 2.29 12.91
CA ASN A 30 -4.00 3.20 13.50
C ASN A 30 -3.39 4.54 13.96
N MET A 31 -2.70 5.26 13.07
CA MET A 31 -1.97 6.49 13.41
C MET A 31 -2.83 7.55 14.12
N TYR A 32 -4.14 7.56 13.87
CA TYR A 32 -5.08 8.49 14.50
C TYR A 32 -6.01 7.84 15.54
N GLY A 33 -5.75 6.58 15.91
CA GLY A 33 -6.59 5.81 16.83
C GLY A 33 -7.97 5.46 16.25
N GLU A 34 -8.91 5.18 17.14
CA GLU A 34 -10.32 5.06 16.79
C GLU A 34 -10.88 6.44 16.47
N THR A 35 -11.44 6.58 15.26
CA THR A 35 -12.01 7.86 14.81
C THR A 35 -13.45 7.66 14.39
N ASP A 36 -14.34 8.53 14.87
CA ASP A 36 -15.73 8.66 14.38
C ASP A 36 -15.81 9.43 13.06
N SER A 37 -14.66 9.76 12.46
CA SER A 37 -14.60 10.50 11.20
C SER A 37 -15.30 9.73 10.07
N PRO A 38 -16.24 10.36 9.35
CA PRO A 38 -16.88 9.77 8.16
C PRO A 38 -15.89 9.38 7.07
N LEU A 39 -14.66 9.90 7.12
CA LEU A 39 -13.60 9.57 6.18
C LEU A 39 -13.07 8.15 6.35
N HIS A 40 -12.94 7.68 7.59
CA HIS A 40 -12.32 6.38 7.88
C HIS A 40 -13.36 5.27 8.08
N ARG A 41 -14.61 5.61 8.42
CA ARG A 41 -15.76 4.68 8.53
C ARG A 41 -15.47 3.40 9.31
N GLY A 42 -14.57 3.46 10.30
CA GLY A 42 -14.15 2.30 11.09
C GLY A 42 -13.34 1.25 10.31
N VAL A 43 -12.63 1.63 9.23
CA VAL A 43 -11.67 0.78 8.48
C VAL A 43 -10.24 0.88 9.05
N GLY A 44 -10.03 1.74 10.06
CA GLY A 44 -8.73 1.98 10.67
C GLY A 44 -7.91 3.04 9.95
N THR A 45 -6.90 3.55 10.64
CA THR A 45 -6.14 4.75 10.25
C THR A 45 -4.66 4.47 10.00
N ASP A 46 -4.35 3.28 9.47
CA ASP A 46 -2.97 2.89 9.19
C ASP A 46 -2.30 3.83 8.19
N ARG A 47 -1.00 4.02 8.35
CA ARG A 47 -0.20 4.97 7.58
C ARG A 47 1.16 4.41 7.23
N LEU A 48 1.59 4.67 6.00
CA LEU A 48 2.97 4.50 5.58
C LEU A 48 3.71 5.82 5.81
N ILE A 49 4.89 5.75 6.41
CA ILE A 49 5.82 6.89 6.54
C ILE A 49 6.66 6.96 5.26
N ALA A 50 6.31 7.88 4.37
CA ALA A 50 7.01 8.10 3.11
C ALA A 50 8.23 9.01 3.32
N LEU A 51 9.39 8.55 2.88
CA LEU A 51 10.62 9.31 2.80
C LEU A 51 10.94 9.64 1.34
N TRP A 52 11.01 10.93 1.04
CA TRP A 52 11.51 11.43 -0.23
C TRP A 52 12.91 11.99 -0.10
N GLU A 53 13.88 11.21 -0.56
CA GLU A 53 15.28 11.59 -0.68
C GLU A 53 15.49 12.28 -2.03
N LEU A 54 15.43 13.61 -2.04
CA LEU A 54 15.49 14.43 -3.27
C LEU A 54 16.73 14.14 -4.13
N ASN A 55 17.85 13.83 -3.49
CA ASN A 55 19.12 13.54 -4.17
C ASN A 55 19.32 12.06 -4.50
N SER A 56 18.31 11.20 -4.30
CA SER A 56 18.42 9.77 -4.61
C SER A 56 18.36 9.52 -6.12
N ILE A 57 19.01 8.45 -6.56
CA ILE A 57 18.94 7.97 -7.97
C ILE A 57 17.49 7.74 -8.40
N ARG A 58 16.63 7.26 -7.49
CA ARG A 58 15.20 7.05 -7.76
C ARG A 58 14.49 8.37 -8.04
N ALA A 59 14.61 9.35 -7.15
CA ALA A 59 13.95 10.65 -7.28
C ALA A 59 14.43 11.40 -8.53
N SER A 60 15.75 11.50 -8.74
CA SER A 60 16.34 12.10 -9.94
C SER A 60 15.87 11.39 -11.21
N GLY A 61 15.81 10.06 -11.20
CA GLY A 61 15.28 9.28 -12.32
C GLY A 61 13.81 9.61 -12.62
N ARG A 62 12.96 9.74 -11.60
CA ARG A 62 11.55 10.11 -11.81
C ARG A 62 11.40 11.51 -12.41
N LEU A 63 12.16 12.48 -11.89
CA LEU A 63 12.17 13.85 -12.41
C LEU A 63 12.63 13.92 -13.86
N ALA A 64 13.56 13.06 -14.26
CA ALA A 64 14.00 12.90 -15.65
C ALA A 64 13.03 12.08 -16.53
N GLY A 65 11.84 11.74 -16.03
CA GLY A 65 10.81 11.02 -16.79
C GLY A 65 10.96 9.49 -16.81
N ARG A 66 11.90 8.91 -16.05
CA ARG A 66 12.07 7.46 -15.96
C ARG A 66 10.87 6.83 -15.24
N LYS A 67 10.14 5.97 -15.95
CA LYS A 67 9.00 5.20 -15.41
C LYS A 67 9.46 4.09 -14.46
N PRO A 68 8.62 3.63 -13.52
CA PRO A 68 8.94 2.44 -12.72
C PRO A 68 9.13 1.22 -13.63
N PRO A 69 9.86 0.20 -13.15
CA PRO A 69 9.77 -1.12 -13.74
C PRO A 69 8.30 -1.52 -13.88
N VAL A 70 7.91 -1.99 -15.06
CA VAL A 70 6.55 -2.47 -15.33
C VAL A 70 6.35 -3.85 -14.70
N GLN A 71 7.43 -4.62 -14.58
CA GLN A 71 7.44 -5.92 -13.95
C GLN A 71 8.07 -5.83 -12.56
N PRO A 72 7.59 -6.64 -11.60
CA PRO A 72 8.30 -6.87 -10.36
C PRO A 72 9.76 -7.27 -10.58
N PRO A 73 10.64 -7.01 -9.61
CA PRO A 73 11.98 -7.59 -9.61
C PRO A 73 11.95 -9.11 -9.73
N GLU A 74 12.97 -9.67 -10.37
CA GLU A 74 13.15 -11.11 -10.44
C GLU A 74 13.42 -11.67 -9.03
N GLY A 75 12.64 -12.68 -8.62
CA GLY A 75 12.71 -13.25 -7.27
C GLY A 75 11.83 -12.56 -6.23
N ALA A 76 11.07 -11.52 -6.58
CA ALA A 76 10.11 -10.92 -5.66
C ALA A 76 9.01 -11.91 -5.28
N SER A 77 8.78 -12.09 -3.97
CA SER A 77 7.74 -12.98 -3.47
C SER A 77 6.39 -12.26 -3.35
N GLN A 78 5.31 -12.88 -3.81
CA GLN A 78 3.97 -12.34 -3.65
C GLN A 78 3.45 -12.61 -2.23
N VAL A 79 3.58 -11.62 -1.33
CA VAL A 79 3.12 -11.71 0.06
C VAL A 79 1.62 -11.54 0.18
N LEU A 80 0.99 -10.62 -0.58
CA LEU A 80 -0.46 -10.47 -0.58
C LEU A 80 -0.97 -10.33 -2.00
N SER A 81 -1.81 -11.24 -2.44
CA SER A 81 -2.47 -11.20 -3.75
C SER A 81 -3.91 -10.68 -3.65
N GLU A 82 -4.46 -10.26 -4.77
CA GLU A 82 -5.90 -10.09 -4.94
C GLU A 82 -6.54 -11.39 -5.47
N THR A 83 -7.78 -11.66 -5.07
CA THR A 83 -8.56 -12.82 -5.46
C THR A 83 -9.97 -12.41 -5.89
N GLY A 84 -10.70 -13.28 -6.59
CA GLY A 84 -12.06 -13.01 -7.05
C GLY A 84 -12.15 -12.39 -8.46
N ARG A 85 -13.38 -12.10 -8.92
CA ARG A 85 -13.64 -11.54 -10.26
C ARG A 85 -13.66 -10.01 -10.22
N HIS A 86 -13.21 -9.39 -11.32
CA HIS A 86 -12.85 -7.96 -11.50
C HIS A 86 -13.78 -6.88 -10.92
N SER A 87 -15.02 -7.16 -10.52
CA SER A 87 -15.95 -6.13 -10.04
C SER A 87 -15.66 -5.67 -8.60
N LEU A 88 -15.14 -6.55 -7.74
CA LEU A 88 -14.78 -6.21 -6.36
C LEU A 88 -13.73 -7.22 -5.84
N PRO A 89 -12.44 -7.04 -6.16
CA PRO A 89 -11.41 -7.98 -5.75
C PRO A 89 -11.27 -8.05 -4.23
N GLU A 90 -11.04 -9.26 -3.73
CA GLU A 90 -10.85 -9.56 -2.31
C GLU A 90 -9.37 -9.77 -1.99
N PRO A 91 -8.91 -9.38 -0.79
CA PRO A 91 -7.55 -9.70 -0.39
C PRO A 91 -7.42 -11.22 -0.24
N GLY A 92 -6.36 -11.79 -0.79
CA GLY A 92 -5.92 -13.14 -0.47
C GLY A 92 -5.44 -13.25 0.98
N VAL A 93 -5.01 -14.45 1.36
CA VAL A 93 -4.36 -14.67 2.65
C VAL A 93 -2.89 -14.24 2.53
N PRO A 94 -2.39 -13.31 3.37
CA PRO A 94 -0.98 -12.94 3.33
C PRO A 94 -0.06 -14.13 3.63
N ASP A 95 0.96 -14.34 2.80
CA ASP A 95 2.06 -15.27 3.08
C ASP A 95 3.06 -14.63 4.04
N LEU A 96 2.98 -15.03 5.31
CA LEU A 96 3.86 -14.55 6.38
C LEU A 96 5.16 -15.37 6.49
N GLY A 97 5.46 -16.26 5.53
CA GLY A 97 6.63 -17.14 5.54
C GLY A 97 7.77 -16.69 4.62
N SER A 98 7.55 -15.66 3.79
CA SER A 98 8.55 -15.20 2.84
C SER A 98 9.82 -14.69 3.54
N LYS A 99 10.98 -15.14 3.06
CA LYS A 99 12.31 -14.66 3.48
C LYS A 99 12.98 -13.78 2.43
N GLU A 100 12.26 -13.50 1.35
CA GLU A 100 12.78 -12.70 0.25
C GLU A 100 12.87 -11.23 0.63
N LYS A 101 13.88 -10.54 0.11
CA LYS A 101 14.14 -9.12 0.39
C LYS A 101 13.18 -8.19 -0.36
N GLU A 102 12.58 -8.70 -1.43
CA GLU A 102 11.64 -7.97 -2.27
C GLU A 102 10.31 -8.71 -2.27
N VAL A 103 9.25 -7.98 -1.94
CA VAL A 103 7.92 -8.55 -1.79
C VAL A 103 6.88 -7.70 -2.48
N LEU A 104 5.80 -8.35 -2.91
CA LEU A 104 4.66 -7.73 -3.55
C LEU A 104 3.44 -7.80 -2.63
N VAL A 105 2.84 -6.65 -2.40
CA VAL A 105 1.63 -6.48 -1.59
C VAL A 105 0.57 -5.82 -2.46
N ALA A 106 -0.48 -6.57 -2.81
CA ALA A 106 -1.62 -6.03 -3.53
C ALA A 106 -2.42 -5.08 -2.63
N ILE A 107 -3.01 -4.06 -3.27
CA ILE A 107 -3.95 -3.12 -2.64
C ILE A 107 -5.13 -2.92 -3.59
N PRO A 108 -6.33 -2.56 -3.11
CA PRO A 108 -7.45 -2.30 -3.99
C PRO A 108 -7.15 -1.09 -4.88
N SER A 109 -7.66 -1.11 -6.11
CA SER A 109 -7.52 -0.01 -7.06
C SER A 109 -8.22 1.27 -6.57
N ASP A 110 -9.36 1.12 -5.88
CA ASP A 110 -10.13 2.21 -5.28
C ASP A 110 -10.75 1.77 -3.94
N ILE A 111 -10.04 2.07 -2.83
CA ILE A 111 -10.55 1.76 -1.48
C ILE A 111 -11.83 2.54 -1.14
N VAL A 112 -12.05 3.72 -1.72
CA VAL A 112 -13.27 4.51 -1.43
C VAL A 112 -14.48 3.82 -2.01
N GLN A 113 -14.40 3.34 -3.26
CA GLN A 113 -15.45 2.52 -3.85
C GLN A 113 -15.70 1.24 -3.04
N VAL A 114 -14.64 0.56 -2.59
CA VAL A 114 -14.80 -0.63 -1.73
C VAL A 114 -15.52 -0.28 -0.42
N MET A 115 -15.19 0.85 0.22
CA MET A 115 -15.88 1.31 1.43
C MET A 115 -17.36 1.66 1.20
N ASP A 116 -17.70 2.19 0.02
CA ASP A 116 -19.08 2.52 -0.34
C ASP A 116 -19.93 1.27 -0.62
N LEU A 117 -19.32 0.23 -1.19
CA LEU A 117 -20.01 -1.00 -1.58
C LEU A 117 -20.04 -2.06 -0.47
N ASP A 118 -18.92 -2.27 0.23
CA ASP A 118 -18.80 -3.24 1.32
C ASP A 118 -17.71 -2.82 2.32
N ILE A 119 -18.14 -2.20 3.43
CA ILE A 119 -17.26 -1.77 4.51
C ILE A 119 -16.52 -2.95 5.18
N SER A 120 -17.14 -4.14 5.19
CA SER A 120 -16.51 -5.34 5.76
C SER A 120 -15.38 -5.82 4.86
N LEU A 121 -15.52 -5.70 3.54
CA LEU A 121 -14.41 -5.96 2.60
C LEU A 121 -13.29 -4.93 2.75
N ALA A 122 -13.60 -3.65 2.92
CA ALA A 122 -12.59 -2.62 3.19
C ALA A 122 -11.77 -2.96 4.46
N ARG A 123 -12.43 -3.44 5.52
CA ARG A 123 -11.76 -3.92 6.74
C ARG A 123 -10.89 -5.14 6.50
N ARG A 124 -11.35 -6.11 5.68
CA ARG A 124 -10.51 -7.27 5.29
C ARG A 124 -9.25 -6.82 4.56
N TRP A 125 -9.36 -5.86 3.64
CA TRP A 125 -8.21 -5.28 2.94
C TRP A 125 -7.22 -4.60 3.88
N ARG A 126 -7.72 -3.83 4.86
CA ARG A 126 -6.88 -3.22 5.90
C ARG A 126 -6.11 -4.28 6.68
N GLU A 127 -6.82 -5.28 7.21
CA GLU A 127 -6.22 -6.31 8.05
C GLU A 127 -5.20 -7.15 7.28
N ALA A 128 -5.53 -7.57 6.05
CA ALA A 128 -4.61 -8.31 5.20
C ALA A 128 -3.34 -7.50 4.89
N THR A 129 -3.49 -6.23 4.51
CA THR A 129 -2.36 -5.34 4.24
C THR A 129 -1.50 -5.15 5.48
N ARG A 130 -2.11 -4.88 6.64
CA ARG A 130 -1.42 -4.72 7.92
C ARG A 130 -0.57 -5.94 8.25
N ARG A 131 -1.14 -7.14 8.15
CA ARG A 131 -0.43 -8.40 8.42
C ARG A 131 0.76 -8.62 7.50
N SER A 132 0.67 -8.17 6.23
CA SER A 132 1.80 -8.26 5.29
C SER A 132 3.03 -7.48 5.75
N TRP A 133 2.87 -6.39 6.52
CA TRP A 133 3.99 -5.56 6.98
C TRP A 133 4.65 -6.07 8.28
N PHE A 134 3.94 -6.84 9.10
CA PHE A 134 4.51 -7.42 10.31
C PHE A 134 5.37 -8.67 10.08
N THR A 135 5.56 -9.06 8.81
CA THR A 135 6.44 -10.16 8.41
C THR A 135 7.78 -9.68 7.85
N ILE A 136 7.85 -8.43 7.39
CA ILE A 136 8.98 -7.84 6.65
C ILE A 136 9.88 -7.07 7.62
#